data_AF-A0A370I4M3-F1
#
_entry.id   AF-A0A370I4M3-F1
#
_cell.length_a   1.000
_cell.length_b   1.000
_cell.length_c   1.000
_cell.angle_alpha   90.00
_cell.angle_beta   90.00
_cell.angle_gamma   90.00
#
_symmetry.space_group_name_H-M   'P 1'
#
loop_
_entity.id
_entity.type
_entity.pdbx_description
1 polymer ?
#
loop_
_entity_poly.entity_id
_entity_poly.type
_entity_poly.pdbx_seq_one_letter_code
_entity_poly.pdbx_strand_id
1 'polypeptide(L)'
;MATFDDDMRLIVTSAKLAFVATIGPDGAPNVSPKGSVRIYDDGRLIFMDIDSPGTVANLAADSRRRGPTRRAVAADLHFRIVSRPAAARRGRARGGRD
;
A
#
# COMPACT_ATOMS: atom_id res chain seq x y z
N MET A 1 -14.19 -9.59 -8.84
CA MET A 1 -13.48 -8.57 -8.03
C MET A 1 -12.10 -8.41 -8.62
N ALA A 2 -11.54 -7.20 -8.66
CA ALA A 2 -10.20 -7.00 -9.23
C ALA A 2 -9.15 -7.74 -8.40
N THR A 3 -8.19 -8.39 -9.07
CA THR A 3 -7.09 -9.14 -8.45
C THR A 3 -5.77 -8.41 -8.68
N PHE A 4 -4.83 -8.49 -7.74
CA PHE A 4 -3.47 -7.97 -7.90
C PHE A 4 -2.70 -8.81 -8.89
N ASP A 5 -2.17 -8.17 -9.93
CA ASP A 5 -1.19 -8.76 -10.84
C ASP A 5 0.19 -8.91 -10.17
N ASP A 6 1.09 -9.58 -10.88
CA ASP A 6 2.43 -9.89 -10.37
C ASP A 6 3.26 -8.63 -10.08
N ASP A 7 3.11 -7.57 -10.89
CA ASP A 7 3.81 -6.30 -10.69
C ASP A 7 3.35 -5.59 -9.41
N MET A 8 2.04 -5.56 -9.16
CA MET A 8 1.48 -5.02 -7.92
C MET A 8 1.97 -5.81 -6.70
N ARG A 9 1.97 -7.14 -6.79
CA ARG A 9 2.44 -8.00 -5.70
C ARG A 9 3.93 -7.79 -5.44
N LEU A 10 4.74 -7.64 -6.48
CA LEU A 10 6.17 -7.35 -6.36
C LEU A 10 6.39 -6.00 -5.67
N ILE A 11 5.63 -4.97 -6.02
CA ILE A 11 5.77 -3.64 -5.40
C ILE A 11 5.39 -3.71 -3.92
N VAL A 12 4.26 -4.33 -3.56
CA VAL A 12 3.82 -4.41 -2.17
C VAL A 12 4.80 -5.21 -1.30
N THR A 13 5.38 -6.29 -1.84
CA THR A 13 6.31 -7.14 -1.08
C THR A 13 7.73 -6.58 -0.99
N SER A 14 8.15 -5.75 -1.95
CA SER A 14 9.47 -5.12 -1.95
C SER A 14 9.50 -3.72 -1.30
N ALA A 15 8.38 -3.02 -1.28
CA ALA A 15 8.27 -1.70 -0.67
C ALA A 15 8.43 -1.80 0.86
N LYS A 16 9.35 -1.00 1.42
CA LYS A 16 9.56 -0.90 2.87
C LYS A 16 8.57 0.04 3.56
N LEU A 17 7.90 0.90 2.79
CA LEU A 17 6.99 1.93 3.28
C LEU A 17 5.88 2.19 2.26
N ALA A 18 4.65 2.29 2.73
CA ALA A 18 3.50 2.76 1.98
C ALA A 18 2.80 3.90 2.73
N PHE A 19 1.94 4.64 2.04
CA PHE A 19 1.13 5.72 2.62
C PHE A 19 -0.35 5.40 2.42
N VAL A 20 -1.13 5.41 3.50
CA VAL A 20 -2.57 5.20 3.47
C VAL A 20 -3.24 6.56 3.53
N ALA A 21 -3.85 6.97 2.42
CA ALA A 21 -4.65 8.18 2.33
C ALA A 21 -6.12 7.86 2.62
N THR A 22 -6.75 8.69 3.45
CA THR A 22 -8.16 8.58 3.84
C THR A 22 -8.78 9.97 3.86
N ILE A 23 -10.11 10.03 3.80
CA ILE A 23 -10.88 11.27 3.88
C ILE A 23 -11.92 11.09 4.99
N GLY A 24 -12.04 12.09 5.85
CA GLY A 24 -13.04 12.13 6.92
C GLY A 24 -14.45 12.44 6.38
N PRO A 25 -15.50 12.28 7.20
CA PRO A 25 -16.88 12.57 6.80
C PRO A 25 -17.13 14.02 6.37
N ASP A 26 -16.32 14.95 6.89
CA ASP A 26 -16.33 16.37 6.58
C ASP A 26 -15.46 16.74 5.36
N GLY A 27 -14.85 15.74 4.70
CA GLY A 27 -13.95 15.94 3.59
C GLY A 27 -12.50 16.21 3.99
N ALA A 28 -12.16 16.25 5.28
CA ALA A 28 -10.80 16.50 5.73
C ALA A 28 -9.85 15.37 5.31
N PRO A 29 -8.70 15.67 4.67
CA PRO A 29 -7.74 14.65 4.27
C PRO A 29 -6.90 14.16 5.46
N ASN A 30 -6.50 12.89 5.43
CA ASN A 30 -5.54 12.31 6.37
C ASN A 30 -4.62 11.31 5.63
N VAL A 31 -3.33 11.34 5.93
CA VAL A 31 -2.33 10.44 5.32
C VAL A 31 -1.46 9.84 6.43
N SER A 32 -1.37 8.51 6.48
CA SER A 32 -0.57 7.80 7.49
C SER A 32 0.51 6.92 6.83
N PRO A 33 1.79 7.04 7.23
CA PRO A 33 2.85 6.13 6.79
C PRO A 33 2.68 4.75 7.44
N LYS A 34 2.78 3.70 6.63
CA LYS A 34 2.61 2.30 7.03
C LYS A 34 3.74 1.44 6.49
N GLY A 35 4.68 1.06 7.37
CA GLY A 35 5.69 0.02 7.08
C GLY A 35 5.14 -1.42 7.19
N SER A 36 3.93 -1.56 7.70
CA SER A 36 3.26 -2.84 7.97
C SER A 36 2.31 -3.30 6.87
N VAL A 37 2.26 -2.63 5.71
CA VAL A 37 1.36 -3.02 4.60
C VAL A 37 1.75 -4.40 4.07
N ARG A 38 0.78 -5.31 3.93
CA ARG A 38 0.94 -6.67 3.37
C ARG A 38 -0.26 -7.03 2.50
N ILE A 39 -0.06 -7.99 1.60
CA ILE A 39 -1.14 -8.65 0.86
C ILE A 39 -1.90 -9.56 1.83
N TYR A 40 -3.23 -9.46 1.85
CA TYR A 40 -4.10 -10.33 2.64
C TYR A 40 -4.69 -11.45 1.79
N ASP A 41 -5.29 -11.09 0.67
CA ASP A 41 -5.83 -12.00 -0.35
C ASP A 41 -5.62 -11.40 -1.74
N ASP A 42 -6.19 -12.03 -2.76
CA ASP A 42 -5.97 -11.66 -4.16
C ASP A 42 -6.39 -10.25 -4.54
N GLY A 43 -7.22 -9.55 -3.74
CA GLY A 43 -7.63 -8.19 -4.04
C GLY A 43 -7.55 -7.23 -2.86
N ARG A 44 -7.01 -7.66 -1.71
CA ARG A 44 -7.01 -6.88 -0.48
C ARG A 44 -5.65 -6.76 0.17
N LEU A 45 -5.38 -5.57 0.70
CA LEU A 45 -4.21 -5.26 1.51
C LEU A 45 -4.62 -5.11 2.98
N ILE A 46 -3.69 -5.41 3.87
CA ILE A 46 -3.81 -5.18 5.31
C ILE A 46 -2.65 -4.34 5.83
N PHE A 47 -2.88 -3.60 6.90
CA PHE A 47 -1.84 -2.96 7.69
C PHE A 47 -2.19 -3.00 9.18
N MET A 48 -1.16 -2.89 10.02
CA MET A 48 -1.34 -2.79 11.47
C MET A 48 -1.77 -1.37 11.87
N ASP A 49 -2.74 -1.28 12.78
CA ASP A 49 -3.01 -0.05 13.50
C ASP A 49 -1.93 0.14 14.57
N ILE A 50 -1.02 1.06 14.29
CA ILE A 50 0.03 1.52 15.21
C ILE A 50 -0.06 3.03 15.14
N ASP A 51 -0.57 3.63 16.21
CA ASP A 51 -0.71 5.08 16.40
C ASP A 51 -1.37 5.80 15.20
N SER A 52 -2.52 5.29 14.76
CA SER A 52 -3.23 5.86 13.60
C SER A 52 -4.72 6.15 13.80
N PRO A 53 -5.10 6.86 14.89
CA PRO A 53 -6.50 7.06 15.25
C PRO A 53 -7.33 7.74 14.13
N GLY A 54 -6.78 8.76 13.44
CA GLY A 54 -7.47 9.42 12.33
C GLY A 54 -7.70 8.51 11.12
N THR A 55 -6.76 7.61 10.83
CA THR A 55 -6.90 6.66 9.72
C THR A 55 -8.00 5.65 10.00
N VAL A 56 -8.02 5.10 11.22
CA VAL A 56 -9.04 4.12 11.64
C VAL A 56 -10.41 4.76 11.74
N ALA A 57 -10.52 5.98 12.28
CA ALA A 57 -11.78 6.71 12.35
C ALA A 57 -12.37 6.96 10.96
N ASN A 58 -11.56 7.42 10.00
CA ASN A 58 -12.00 7.64 8.63
C ASN A 58 -12.47 6.33 7.97
N LEU A 59 -11.72 5.24 8.13
CA LEU A 59 -12.08 3.94 7.56
C LEU A 59 -13.32 3.33 8.22
N ALA A 60 -13.57 3.62 9.51
CA ALA A 60 -14.80 3.19 10.18
C ALA A 60 -16.04 3.96 9.70
N ALA A 61 -15.86 5.22 9.28
CA ALA A 61 -16.93 6.04 8.72
C ALA A 61 -17.18 5.81 7.22
N ASP A 62 -16.22 5.25 6.47
CA ASP A 62 -16.37 4.99 5.03
C ASP A 62 -17.34 3.83 4.77
N SER A 63 -18.49 4.15 4.19
CA SER A 63 -19.53 3.19 3.80
C SER A 63 -19.12 2.18 2.72
N ARG A 64 -18.02 2.45 1.98
CA ARG A 64 -17.47 1.51 0.98
C ARG A 64 -16.61 0.42 1.61
N ARG A 65 -16.25 0.54 2.90
CA ARG A 65 -15.46 -0.46 3.60
C ARG A 65 -16.17 -1.81 3.62
N ARG A 66 -15.46 -2.88 3.22
CA ARG A 66 -16.00 -4.25 3.25
C ARG A 66 -15.42 -5.04 4.43
N GLY A 67 -16.30 -5.48 5.35
CA GLY A 67 -15.99 -6.48 6.39
C GLY A 67 -15.61 -5.95 7.80
N PRO A 68 -15.68 -6.81 8.84
CA PRO A 68 -15.32 -6.46 10.22
C PRO A 68 -13.82 -6.67 10.47
N THR A 69 -13.14 -5.67 11.04
CA THR A 69 -11.71 -5.74 11.40
C THR A 69 -11.48 -5.23 12.81
N ARG A 70 -11.03 -6.10 13.71
CA ARG A 70 -10.81 -5.79 15.13
C ARG A 70 -9.37 -5.39 15.48
N ARG A 71 -8.37 -5.61 14.60
CA ARG A 71 -6.95 -5.19 14.82
C ARG A 71 -6.09 -4.95 13.58
N ALA A 72 -6.48 -5.48 12.40
CA ALA A 72 -5.81 -5.22 11.12
C ALA A 72 -6.83 -4.64 10.17
N VAL A 73 -6.57 -3.48 9.56
CA VAL A 73 -7.55 -2.86 8.67
C VAL A 73 -7.35 -3.39 7.26
N ALA A 74 -8.34 -4.14 6.75
CA ALA A 74 -8.43 -4.47 5.34
C ALA A 74 -9.00 -3.24 4.62
N ALA A 75 -8.20 -2.67 3.72
CA ALA A 75 -8.61 -1.53 2.93
C ALA A 75 -8.55 -1.90 1.45
N ASP A 76 -9.64 -1.65 0.73
CA ASP A 76 -9.64 -1.58 -0.74
C ASP A 76 -8.91 -0.28 -1.12
N LEU A 77 -7.59 -0.29 -1.04
CA LEU A 77 -6.80 0.89 -1.36
C LEU A 77 -6.56 0.93 -2.88
N HIS A 78 -7.21 1.88 -3.56
CA HIS A 78 -6.78 2.28 -4.90
C HIS A 78 -5.43 3.00 -4.79
N PHE A 79 -4.34 2.25 -4.82
CA PHE A 79 -3.00 2.80 -4.94
C PHE A 79 -2.77 3.30 -6.39
N ARG A 80 -2.44 4.59 -6.55
CA ARG A 80 -1.65 5.04 -7.71
C ARG A 80 -0.18 5.02 -7.31
N ILE A 81 0.54 3.99 -7.72
CA ILE A 81 1.99 3.92 -7.51
C ILE A 81 2.63 4.88 -8.52
N VAL A 82 3.18 6.00 -8.06
CA VAL A 82 4.02 6.88 -8.88
C VAL A 82 5.44 6.34 -8.85
N SER A 83 5.72 5.32 -9.65
CA SER A 83 7.09 4.88 -9.91
C SER A 83 7.75 5.87 -10.86
N ARG A 84 8.83 6.54 -10.44
CA ARG A 84 9.75 7.15 -11.42
C ARG A 84 10.37 6.02 -12.25
N PRO A 85 10.52 6.15 -13.58
CA PRO A 85 11.21 5.14 -14.37
C PRO A 85 12.66 5.02 -13.87
N ALA A 86 13.11 3.78 -13.63
CA ALA A 86 14.49 3.49 -13.34
C ALA A 86 15.33 3.84 -14.58
N ALA A 87 15.90 5.04 -14.60
CA ALA A 87 16.84 5.44 -15.63
C ALA A 87 18.08 4.53 -15.59
N ALA A 88 18.27 3.81 -16.69
CA ALA A 88 19.54 3.31 -17.21
C ALA A 88 20.34 2.31 -16.33
N ARG A 89 19.99 1.02 -16.42
CA ARG A 89 21.04 -0.03 -16.45
C ARG A 89 21.78 0.06 -17.78
N ARG A 90 22.75 0.95 -17.90
CA ARG A 90 23.78 0.82 -18.95
C ARG A 90 24.82 -0.18 -18.45
N GLY A 91 24.85 -1.33 -19.09
CA GLY A 91 25.84 -2.37 -18.83
C GLY A 91 27.26 -1.85 -19.03
N ARG A 92 28.16 -2.20 -18.11
CA ARG A 92 29.58 -2.31 -18.40
C ARG A 92 29.94 -3.79 -18.36
N ALA A 93 30.12 -4.35 -19.55
CA ALA A 93 30.86 -5.58 -19.75
C ALA A 93 32.37 -5.28 -19.74
N ARG A 94 33.14 -6.34 -19.46
CA ARG A 94 34.61 -6.52 -19.51
C ARG A 94 35.36 -6.12 -18.23
N GLY A 95 36.22 -6.96 -17.66
CA GLY A 95 36.72 -8.24 -18.14
C GLY A 95 37.53 -8.96 -17.05
N GLY A 96 37.61 -10.28 -17.18
CA GLY A 96 38.53 -11.10 -16.41
C GLY A 96 39.99 -10.86 -16.84
N ARG A 97 40.88 -11.12 -15.90
CA ARG A 97 42.26 -11.56 -16.14
C ARG A 97 42.56 -12.61 -15.09
N ASP A 98 42.95 -13.77 -15.60
CA ASP A 98 44.02 -14.66 -15.16
C ASP A 98 44.81 -14.20 -13.92
#